data_AF-A0A1C5UEU8-F1
#
_entry.id   AF-A0A1C5UEU8-F1
#
_cell.length_a   1.000
_cell.length_b   1.000
_cell.length_c   1.000
_cell.angle_alpha   90.00
_cell.angle_beta   90.00
_cell.angle_gamma   90.00
#
_symmetry.space_group_name_H-M   'P 1'
#
loop_
_entity.id
_entity.type
_entity.pdbx_description
1 polymer ?
#
loop_
_entity_poly.entity_id
_entity_poly.type
_entity_poly.pdbx_seq_one_letter_code
_entity_poly.pdbx_strand_id
1 'polypeptide(L)'
;MKKDTEKEIEICDCCEVHENLLQIVNETLPEENELYDLAELFKVFGDSTRIRILFVLFEAEVCVCDLAKALNMTQSAISHQLRILKQNKLVKSRREGKSIFYSLADEHVRTIIDQGREHIEEE
;
A
#
# COMPACT_ATOMS: atom_id res chain seq x y z
N MET A 1 -5.08 -1.85 35.03
CA MET A 1 -6.51 -1.97 34.64
C MET A 1 -6.86 -0.82 33.71
N LYS A 2 -6.83 -1.04 32.40
CA LYS A 2 -7.50 -0.18 31.43
C LYS A 2 -8.53 -1.07 30.74
N LYS A 3 -9.79 -0.63 30.77
CA LYS A 3 -10.94 -1.31 30.19
C LYS A 3 -10.74 -1.37 28.68
N ASP A 4 -10.65 -2.58 28.14
CA ASP A 4 -10.79 -2.78 26.71
C ASP A 4 -12.29 -2.76 26.38
N THR A 5 -12.63 -1.83 25.50
CA THR A 5 -13.97 -1.56 25.00
C THR A 5 -14.37 -2.71 24.08
N GLU A 6 -15.27 -3.58 24.54
CA GLU A 6 -15.93 -4.57 23.69
C GLU A 6 -16.77 -3.81 22.64
N LYS A 7 -16.34 -3.82 21.37
CA LYS A 7 -17.19 -3.37 20.26
C LYS A 7 -18.31 -4.40 20.10
N GLU A 8 -19.57 -3.95 20.19
CA GLU A 8 -20.73 -4.75 19.80
C GLU A 8 -20.57 -5.19 18.34
N ILE A 9 -20.47 -6.51 18.12
CA ILE A 9 -20.45 -7.10 16.79
C ILE A 9 -21.90 -7.28 16.39
N GLU A 10 -22.33 -6.66 15.28
CA GLU A 10 -23.63 -6.96 14.68
C GLU A 10 -23.61 -8.40 14.15
N ILE A 11 -24.42 -9.26 14.75
CA ILE A 11 -24.56 -10.67 14.38
C ILE A 11 -25.98 -10.86 13.86
N CYS A 12 -26.17 -11.74 12.89
CA CYS A 12 -27.49 -12.08 12.42
C CYS A 12 -28.31 -12.75 13.55
N ASP A 13 -29.55 -12.31 13.74
CA ASP A 13 -30.49 -12.91 14.69
C ASP A 13 -30.96 -14.32 14.25
N CYS A 14 -30.65 -14.74 13.03
CA CYS A 14 -30.92 -16.07 12.49
C CYS A 14 -29.76 -16.59 11.62
N CYS A 15 -29.52 -17.91 11.63
CA CYS A 15 -28.53 -18.55 10.77
C CYS A 15 -29.15 -18.95 9.43
N GLU A 16 -29.62 -17.97 8.64
CA GLU A 16 -30.17 -18.20 7.31
C GLU A 16 -29.06 -18.07 6.25
N VAL A 17 -28.86 -19.13 5.48
CA VAL A 17 -27.90 -19.17 4.38
C VAL A 17 -28.60 -18.74 3.09
N HIS A 18 -28.10 -17.67 2.48
CA HIS A 18 -28.64 -17.13 1.23
C HIS A 18 -27.96 -17.79 0.02
N GLU A 19 -28.43 -18.98 -0.37
CA GLU A 19 -27.83 -19.83 -1.42
C GLU A 19 -27.58 -19.09 -2.75
N ASN A 20 -28.52 -18.23 -3.19
CA ASN A 20 -28.36 -17.45 -4.41
C ASN A 20 -27.16 -16.48 -4.34
N LEU A 21 -26.88 -15.91 -3.15
CA LEU A 21 -25.72 -15.05 -2.94
C LEU A 21 -24.43 -15.88 -2.91
N LEU A 22 -24.45 -17.05 -2.28
CA LEU A 22 -23.29 -17.94 -2.26
C LEU A 22 -22.88 -18.40 -3.66
N GLN A 23 -23.84 -18.66 -4.54
CA GLN A 23 -23.53 -19.01 -5.91
C GLN A 23 -22.79 -17.88 -6.63
N ILE A 24 -23.26 -16.64 -6.54
CA ILE A 24 -22.61 -15.47 -7.15
C ILE A 24 -21.21 -15.26 -6.58
N VAL A 25 -21.06 -15.38 -5.25
CA VAL A 25 -19.76 -15.24 -4.59
C VAL A 25 -18.79 -16.31 -5.05
N ASN A 26 -19.20 -17.58 -5.11
CA ASN A 26 -18.33 -18.67 -5.58
C ASN A 26 -17.90 -18.50 -7.05
N GLU A 27 -18.72 -17.83 -7.87
CA GLU A 27 -18.38 -17.54 -9.27
C GLU A 27 -17.49 -16.30 -9.45
N THR A 28 -17.44 -15.38 -8.47
CA THR A 28 -16.75 -14.08 -8.59
C THR A 28 -15.58 -13.88 -7.62
N LEU A 29 -15.49 -14.69 -6.56
CA LEU A 29 -14.42 -14.62 -5.57
C LEU A 29 -13.10 -15.05 -6.23
N PRO A 30 -12.05 -14.21 -6.19
CA PRO A 30 -10.75 -14.60 -6.68
C PRO A 30 -10.16 -15.79 -5.89
N GLU A 31 -9.18 -16.45 -6.49
CA GLU A 31 -8.46 -17.54 -5.84
C GLU A 31 -7.74 -17.06 -4.56
N GLU A 32 -7.62 -17.93 -3.57
CA GLU A 32 -7.09 -17.57 -2.24
C GLU A 32 -5.66 -17.01 -2.31
N ASN A 33 -4.84 -17.51 -3.23
CA ASN A 33 -3.48 -17.01 -3.44
C ASN A 33 -3.45 -15.59 -4.02
N GLU A 34 -4.39 -15.23 -4.90
CA GLU A 34 -4.51 -13.87 -5.43
C GLU A 34 -4.89 -12.90 -4.30
N LEU A 35 -5.84 -13.29 -3.45
CA LEU A 35 -6.24 -12.49 -2.28
C LEU A 35 -5.08 -12.33 -1.28
N TYR A 36 -4.29 -13.37 -1.07
CA TYR A 36 -3.09 -13.31 -0.22
C TYR A 36 -2.05 -12.33 -0.79
N ASP A 37 -1.73 -12.43 -2.08
CA ASP A 37 -0.77 -11.56 -2.74
C ASP A 37 -1.23 -10.09 -2.71
N LEU A 38 -2.53 -9.86 -2.90
CA LEU A 38 -3.14 -8.53 -2.80
C LEU A 38 -3.06 -7.97 -1.37
N ALA A 39 -3.30 -8.80 -0.35
CA ALA A 39 -3.16 -8.39 1.05
C ALA A 39 -1.70 -8.04 1.40
N GLU A 40 -0.73 -8.82 0.92
CA GLU A 40 0.70 -8.51 1.10
C GLU A 40 1.08 -7.18 0.42
N LEU A 41 0.54 -6.89 -0.76
CA LEU A 41 0.69 -5.60 -1.40
C LEU A 41 0.14 -4.46 -0.53
N PHE A 42 -1.07 -4.60 0.01
CA PHE A 42 -1.68 -3.57 0.87
C PHE A 42 -0.94 -3.38 2.20
N LYS A 43 -0.32 -4.43 2.76
CA LYS A 43 0.59 -4.29 3.91
C LYS A 43 1.77 -3.37 3.60
N VAL A 44 2.19 -3.26 2.34
CA VAL A 44 3.24 -2.32 1.93
C VAL A 44 2.74 -0.87 1.97
N PHE A 45 1.51 -0.63 1.51
CA PHE A 45 0.90 0.70 1.58
C PHE A 45 0.57 1.14 3.02
N GLY A 46 0.39 0.21 3.96
CA GLY A 46 0.09 0.51 5.37
C GLY A 46 1.19 1.21 6.19
N ASP A 47 2.35 1.56 5.62
CA ASP A 47 3.40 2.32 6.32
C ASP A 47 3.48 3.77 5.82
N SER A 48 3.38 4.71 6.76
CA SER A 48 3.34 6.14 6.45
C SER A 48 4.65 6.68 5.85
N THR A 49 5.80 6.08 6.14
CA THR A 49 7.07 6.49 5.54
C THR A 49 7.13 6.09 4.07
N ARG A 50 6.68 4.88 3.73
CA ARG A 50 6.59 4.40 2.35
C ARG A 50 5.63 5.25 1.54
N ILE A 51 4.46 5.60 2.08
CA ILE A 51 3.52 6.54 1.45
C ILE A 51 4.21 7.89 1.18
N ARG A 52 4.89 8.47 2.17
CA ARG A 52 5.63 9.73 2.00
C ARG A 52 6.70 9.65 0.90
N ILE A 53 7.42 8.55 0.78
CA ILE A 53 8.41 8.34 -0.30
C ILE A 53 7.71 8.31 -1.67
N LEU A 54 6.62 7.56 -1.80
CA LEU A 54 5.88 7.46 -3.06
C LEU A 54 5.37 8.83 -3.51
N PHE A 55 4.85 9.64 -2.60
CA PHE A 55 4.44 11.02 -2.88
C PHE A 55 5.57 11.93 -3.39
N VAL A 56 6.81 11.74 -2.95
CA VAL A 56 7.93 12.49 -3.54
C VAL A 56 8.19 12.00 -4.97
N LEU A 57 8.11 10.69 -5.20
CA LEU A 57 8.34 10.06 -6.50
C LEU A 57 7.21 10.31 -7.53
N PHE A 58 6.06 10.78 -7.06
CA PHE A 58 4.95 11.22 -7.90
C PHE A 58 5.28 12.44 -8.75
N GLU A 59 6.17 13.30 -8.23
CA GLU A 59 6.52 14.58 -8.84
C GLU A 59 7.79 14.49 -9.68
N ALA A 60 8.78 13.71 -9.24
CA ALA A 60 10.04 13.55 -9.94
C ALA A 60 10.76 12.26 -9.55
N GLU A 61 11.63 11.79 -10.46
CA GLU A 61 12.63 10.80 -10.08
C GLU A 61 13.72 11.44 -9.22
N VAL A 62 14.07 10.83 -8.09
CA VAL A 62 14.98 11.42 -7.10
C VAL A 62 15.95 10.38 -6.56
N CYS A 63 17.13 10.83 -6.13
CA CYS A 63 18.11 9.94 -5.50
C CYS A 63 17.86 9.79 -4.00
N VAL A 64 18.52 8.82 -3.38
CA VAL A 64 18.41 8.55 -1.93
C VAL A 64 18.77 9.77 -1.07
N CYS A 65 19.74 10.58 -1.51
CA CYS A 65 20.17 11.78 -0.78
C CYS A 65 19.06 12.84 -0.76
N ASP A 66 18.38 13.03 -1.89
CA ASP A 66 17.31 14.01 -2.02
C ASP A 66 16.08 13.59 -1.23
N LEU A 67 15.71 12.30 -1.29
CA LEU A 67 14.63 11.73 -0.45
C LEU A 67 14.92 11.89 1.04
N ALA A 68 16.14 11.59 1.47
CA ALA A 68 16.56 11.75 2.85
C ALA A 68 16.41 13.21 3.32
N LYS A 69 16.81 14.16 2.48
CA LYS A 69 16.67 15.59 2.77
C LYS A 69 15.20 16.03 2.78
N ALA A 70 14.43 15.66 1.76
CA ALA A 70 13.02 16.04 1.61
C ALA A 70 12.15 15.51 2.75
N LEU A 71 12.42 14.29 3.22
CA LEU A 71 11.63 13.65 4.28
C LEU A 71 12.20 13.85 5.69
N ASN A 72 13.33 14.57 5.82
CA ASN A 72 14.07 14.76 7.07
C ASN A 72 14.42 13.43 7.76
N MET A 73 15.02 12.50 7.00
CA MET A 73 15.40 11.17 7.45
C MET A 73 16.85 10.85 7.07
N THR A 74 17.41 9.79 7.67
CA THR A 74 18.76 9.33 7.28
C THR A 74 18.71 8.58 5.95
N GLN A 75 19.80 8.63 5.19
CA GLN A 75 19.91 7.86 3.94
C GLN A 75 19.78 6.34 4.16
N SER A 76 20.21 5.84 5.32
CA SER A 76 20.05 4.43 5.69
C SER A 76 18.57 4.05 5.83
N ALA A 77 17.79 4.88 6.54
CA ALA A 77 16.36 4.67 6.69
C ALA A 77 15.63 4.69 5.33
N ILE A 78 15.93 5.68 4.47
CA ILE A 78 15.35 5.75 3.12
C ILE A 78 15.77 4.55 2.26
N SER A 79 17.04 4.16 2.29
CA SER A 79 17.54 3.00 1.54
C SER A 79 16.81 1.72 1.93
N HIS A 80 16.52 1.54 3.23
CA HIS A 80 15.77 0.39 3.72
C HIS A 80 14.34 0.38 3.15
N GLN A 81 13.64 1.51 3.20
CA GLN A 81 12.28 1.61 2.65
C GLN A 81 12.25 1.42 1.13
N LEU A 82 13.19 2.02 0.40
CA LEU A 82 13.32 1.84 -1.05
C LEU A 82 13.59 0.38 -1.44
N ARG A 83 14.34 -0.38 -0.61
CA ARG A 83 14.53 -1.82 -0.83
C ARG A 83 13.20 -2.57 -0.76
N ILE A 84 12.39 -2.30 0.25
CA ILE A 84 11.07 -2.95 0.41
C ILE A 84 10.14 -2.57 -0.74
N LEU A 85 10.06 -1.28 -1.09
CA LEU A 85 9.27 -0.80 -2.21
C LEU A 85 9.70 -1.45 -3.53
N LYS A 86 11.01 -1.59 -3.76
CA LYS A 86 11.55 -2.21 -4.98
C LYS A 86 11.28 -3.71 -5.03
N GLN A 87 11.38 -4.41 -3.89
CA GLN A 87 11.06 -5.83 -3.79
C GLN A 87 9.59 -6.11 -4.11
N ASN A 88 8.70 -5.19 -3.75
CA ASN A 88 7.27 -5.25 -4.04
C ASN A 88 6.88 -4.57 -5.37
N LYS A 89 7.87 -4.30 -6.24
CA LYS A 89 7.67 -3.72 -7.58
C LYS A 89 6.89 -2.39 -7.59
N LEU A 90 6.93 -1.61 -6.51
CA LEU A 90 6.29 -0.28 -6.44
C LEU A 90 7.18 0.83 -6.99
N VAL A 91 8.50 0.62 -6.97
CA VAL A 91 9.49 1.56 -7.48
C VAL A 91 10.51 0.84 -8.35
N LYS A 92 11.06 1.56 -9.32
CA LYS A 92 12.21 1.16 -10.12
C LYS A 92 13.37 2.11 -9.89
N SER A 93 14.54 1.73 -10.38
CA SER A 93 15.76 2.53 -10.22
C SER A 93 16.60 2.54 -11.49
N ARG A 94 17.18 3.68 -11.83
CA ARG A 94 18.17 3.82 -12.89
C ARG A 94 19.46 4.43 -12.35
N ARG A 95 20.59 4.08 -12.95
CA ARG A 95 21.90 4.66 -12.61
C ARG A 95 22.22 5.80 -13.58
N GLU A 96 22.68 6.91 -13.03
CA GLU A 96 23.19 8.06 -13.79
C GLU A 96 24.48 8.58 -13.14
N GLY A 97 25.59 8.39 -13.84
CA GLY A 97 26.92 8.65 -13.29
C GLY A 97 27.16 7.87 -12.00
N LYS A 98 27.38 8.59 -10.90
CA LYS A 98 27.61 8.03 -9.56
C LYS A 98 26.33 7.87 -8.74
N SER A 99 25.20 8.35 -9.23
CA SER A 99 23.93 8.39 -8.51
C SER A 99 22.97 7.30 -8.98
N ILE A 100 22.08 6.88 -8.08
CA ILE A 100 20.94 6.01 -8.39
C ILE A 100 19.68 6.84 -8.16
N PHE A 101 18.88 6.98 -9.21
CA PHE A 101 17.58 7.65 -9.17
C PHE A 101 16.47 6.62 -9.09
N TYR A 102 15.45 6.91 -8.30
CA TYR A 102 14.26 6.09 -8.12
C TYR A 102 13.06 6.78 -8.74
N SER A 103 12.12 6.00 -9.27
CA SER A 103 10.84 6.45 -9.79
C SER A 103 9.78 5.39 -9.53
N LEU A 104 8.49 5.74 -9.67
CA LEU A 104 7.41 4.75 -9.62
C LEU A 104 7.63 3.65 -10.66
N ALA A 105 7.22 2.43 -10.34
CA ALA A 105 7.27 1.34 -11.29
C ALA A 105 6.37 1.62 -12.51
N ASP A 106 5.13 2.02 -12.26
CA ASP A 106 4.09 2.32 -13.23
C ASP A 106 3.03 3.30 -12.65
N GLU A 107 2.00 3.61 -13.45
CA GLU A 107 0.92 4.52 -13.06
C GLU A 107 -0.07 3.90 -12.07
N HIS A 108 -0.19 2.56 -11.99
CA HIS A 108 -1.15 1.91 -11.09
C HIS A 108 -0.85 2.24 -9.62
N VAL A 109 0.43 2.37 -9.25
CA VAL A 109 0.83 2.77 -7.89
C VAL A 109 0.24 4.13 -7.50
N ARG A 110 0.23 5.09 -8.43
CA ARG A 110 -0.38 6.41 -8.22
C ARG A 110 -1.88 6.29 -8.09
N THR A 111 -2.54 5.57 -9.02
CA THR A 111 -3.99 5.36 -8.99
C THR A 111 -4.47 4.76 -7.67
N ILE A 112 -3.79 3.73 -7.15
CA ILE A 112 -4.17 3.09 -5.87
C ILE A 112 -4.13 4.09 -4.71
N ILE A 113 -3.07 4.90 -4.63
CA ILE A 113 -2.92 5.90 -3.56
C ILE A 113 -3.97 7.00 -3.71
N ASP A 114 -4.19 7.49 -4.93
CA ASP A 114 -5.19 8.54 -5.18
C ASP A 114 -6.61 8.06 -4.84
N GLN A 115 -6.97 6.82 -5.18
CA GLN A 115 -8.25 6.22 -4.76
C GLN A 115 -8.35 6.05 -3.24
N GLY A 116 -7.28 5.61 -2.57
CA GLY A 116 -7.26 5.53 -1.13
C GLY A 116 -7.40 6.90 -0.44
N ARG A 117 -6.92 7.98 -1.09
CA ARG A 117 -7.10 9.35 -0.61
C ARG A 117 -8.52 9.87 -0.82
N GLU A 118 -9.08 9.63 -1.98
CA GLU A 118 -10.48 9.98 -2.27
C GLU A 118 -11.39 9.30 -1.24
N HIS A 119 -11.16 8.02 -0.96
CA HIS A 119 -11.94 7.27 0.01
C HIS A 119 -11.85 7.78 1.47
N ILE A 120 -10.71 8.33 1.92
CA ILE A 120 -10.63 8.94 3.27
C ILE A 120 -11.29 10.32 3.34
N GLU A 121 -11.61 10.91 2.19
CA GLU A 121 -12.33 12.18 2.07
C GLU A 121 -13.84 11.99 1.88
N GLU A 122 -14.29 10.76 1.55
CA GLU A 122 -15.69 10.36 1.53
C GLU A 122 -16.24 10.23 2.96
N GLU A 123 -17.37 10.89 3.26
CA GLU A 123 -18.07 10.83 4.56
C GLU A 123 -18.82 9.51 4.79
#